data_AF-A0A7S3D0T0-F1
#
_entry.id   AF-A0A7S3D0T0-F1
#
_cell.length_a   1.000
_cell.length_b   1.000
_cell.length_c   1.000
_cell.angle_alpha   90.00
_cell.angle_beta   90.00
_cell.angle_gamma   90.00
#
_symmetry.space_group_name_H-M   'P 1'
#
loop_
_entity.id
_entity.type
_entity.pdbx_description
1 polymer ?
#
loop_
_entity_poly.entity_id
_entity_poly.type
_entity_poly.pdbx_seq_one_letter_code
_entity_poly.pdbx_strand_id
1 'polypeptide(L)'
;FKRWQNSCSVALRRDNKRMEGLLDDSVAIKVSSTKSREFGKKNMLDESEETCWYSKEGTPQFIIVDFKQRVALAEVDIMFQGGFAGKTTSLQVLDSNEWREVCPLHPDDVNDLQVFAMEKEEEGQVFRLLFEDSTDFFGRLVVYKLKMRGKKLE
;
A
#
# COMPACT_ATOMS: atom_id res chain seq x y z
N PHE A 1 -10.48 28.15 3.04
CA PHE A 1 -10.90 26.74 3.15
C PHE A 1 -10.74 26.08 1.78
N LYS A 2 -9.54 25.58 1.45
CA LYS A 2 -9.27 24.94 0.16
C LYS A 2 -9.66 23.46 0.25
N ARG A 3 -10.40 23.05 -0.77
CA ARG A 3 -11.15 21.82 -0.94
C ARG A 3 -10.17 20.66 -1.23
N TRP A 4 -10.22 19.62 -0.41
CA TRP A 4 -9.58 18.33 -0.70
C TRP A 4 -10.31 17.71 -1.89
N GLN A 5 -9.64 17.66 -3.04
CA GLN A 5 -10.08 16.90 -4.22
C GLN A 5 -8.83 16.21 -4.75
N ASN A 6 -8.63 14.96 -4.32
CA ASN A 6 -7.76 13.94 -4.89
C ASN A 6 -8.05 12.67 -4.05
N SER A 7 -9.21 12.04 -4.25
CA SER A 7 -9.55 10.81 -3.54
C SER A 7 -9.21 9.64 -4.46
N CYS A 8 -8.42 8.68 -3.97
CA CYS A 8 -8.31 7.41 -4.66
C CYS A 8 -9.64 6.67 -4.49
N SER A 9 -10.27 6.31 -5.61
CA SER A 9 -11.58 5.66 -5.60
C SER A 9 -11.43 4.16 -5.81
N VAL A 10 -12.36 3.38 -5.23
CA VAL A 10 -12.49 1.96 -5.56
C VAL A 10 -12.90 1.88 -7.03
N ALA A 11 -11.98 1.45 -7.88
CA ALA A 11 -12.20 1.49 -9.32
C ALA A 11 -13.07 0.33 -9.80
N LEU A 12 -14.12 0.65 -10.57
CA LEU A 12 -14.67 -0.28 -11.55
C LEU A 12 -13.64 -0.40 -12.67
N ARG A 13 -13.16 -1.62 -12.95
CA ARG A 13 -12.14 -1.92 -13.96
C ARG A 13 -12.42 -1.14 -15.26
N ARG A 14 -11.61 -0.11 -15.55
CA ARG A 14 -11.60 0.54 -16.86
C ARG A 14 -10.54 -0.17 -17.71
N ASP A 15 -10.94 -0.57 -18.91
CA ASP A 15 -10.01 -1.06 -19.92
C ASP A 15 -8.97 0.02 -20.29
N ASN A 16 -7.76 -0.45 -20.63
CA ASN A 16 -6.86 0.11 -21.65
C ASN A 16 -5.62 0.95 -21.21
N LYS A 17 -4.52 0.28 -20.86
CA LYS A 17 -3.12 0.41 -21.37
C LYS A 17 -2.24 -0.60 -20.61
N ARG A 18 -1.11 -1.06 -21.16
CA ARG A 18 -0.14 -1.94 -20.46
C ARG A 18 0.19 -1.39 -19.06
N MET A 19 -0.47 -1.89 -18.03
CA MET A 19 -0.11 -1.71 -16.63
C MET A 19 0.55 -3.00 -16.19
N GLU A 20 1.75 -2.90 -15.65
CA GLU A 20 2.51 -4.04 -15.14
C GLU A 20 2.52 -4.02 -13.61
N GLY A 21 2.70 -5.19 -13.01
CA GLY A 21 3.03 -5.29 -11.60
C GLY A 21 4.43 -4.72 -11.37
N LEU A 22 4.55 -3.76 -10.46
CA LEU A 22 5.81 -3.07 -10.18
C LEU A 22 6.61 -3.72 -9.04
N LEU A 23 6.01 -4.66 -8.30
CA LEU A 23 6.66 -5.37 -7.20
C LEU A 23 7.33 -6.63 -7.74
N ASP A 24 8.65 -6.60 -7.80
CA ASP A 24 9.51 -7.73 -8.16
C ASP A 24 10.68 -7.85 -7.16
N ASP A 25 11.58 -8.82 -7.35
CA ASP A 25 12.71 -9.08 -6.44
C ASP A 25 13.71 -7.91 -6.34
N SER A 26 13.69 -6.94 -7.25
CA SER A 26 14.56 -5.76 -7.21
C SER A 26 14.09 -4.70 -6.21
N VAL A 27 12.80 -4.74 -5.83
CA VAL A 27 12.18 -3.75 -4.97
C VAL A 27 12.57 -3.96 -3.52
N ALA A 28 12.93 -2.88 -2.82
CA ALA A 28 13.20 -2.94 -1.39
C ALA A 28 11.94 -2.57 -0.59
N ILE A 29 11.50 -3.50 0.27
CA ILE A 29 10.37 -3.26 1.17
C ILE A 29 10.87 -3.06 2.60
N LYS A 30 10.35 -2.02 3.27
CA LYS A 30 10.51 -1.78 4.69
C LYS A 30 9.13 -1.66 5.34
N VAL A 31 8.95 -2.31 6.48
CA VAL A 31 7.74 -2.20 7.29
C VAL A 31 8.07 -1.60 8.63
N SER A 32 7.09 -1.03 9.31
CA SER A 32 7.21 -0.45 10.66
C SER A 32 7.70 -1.47 11.69
N SER A 33 7.10 -2.65 11.70
CA SER A 33 7.42 -3.73 12.63
C SER A 33 7.02 -5.09 12.07
N THR A 34 7.46 -6.16 12.71
CA THR A 34 7.03 -7.53 12.37
C THR A 34 6.91 -8.35 13.64
N LYS A 35 5.79 -9.04 13.82
CA LYS A 35 5.45 -9.79 15.04
C LYS A 35 6.47 -10.90 15.31
N SER A 36 6.74 -11.74 14.31
CA SER A 36 7.71 -12.84 14.35
C SER A 36 8.26 -13.11 12.94
N ARG A 37 9.30 -13.94 12.84
CA ARG A 37 9.95 -14.23 11.55
C ARG A 37 9.01 -14.89 10.53
N GLU A 38 8.01 -15.64 10.98
CA GLU A 38 7.06 -16.34 10.12
C GLU A 38 6.08 -15.39 9.41
N PHE A 39 5.82 -14.21 9.98
CA PHE A 39 4.92 -13.19 9.43
C PHE A 39 5.67 -12.05 8.72
N GLY A 40 6.69 -12.40 7.95
CA GLY A 40 7.59 -11.44 7.32
C GLY A 40 6.92 -10.62 6.21
N LYS A 41 7.43 -9.41 5.97
CA LYS A 41 6.95 -8.51 4.89
C LYS A 41 6.93 -9.12 3.47
N LYS A 42 7.77 -10.13 3.21
CA LYS A 42 7.82 -10.83 1.92
C LYS A 42 6.56 -11.64 1.65
N ASN A 43 5.86 -12.06 2.70
CA ASN A 43 4.62 -12.80 2.59
C ASN A 43 3.51 -11.98 1.90
N MET A 44 3.58 -10.63 1.94
CA MET A 44 2.63 -9.79 1.18
C MET A 44 2.82 -9.88 -0.34
N LEU A 45 3.94 -10.44 -0.80
CA LEU A 45 4.34 -10.47 -2.21
C LEU A 45 4.35 -11.89 -2.81
N ASP A 46 4.10 -12.92 -2.00
CA ASP A 46 4.29 -14.32 -2.40
C ASP A 46 3.05 -14.93 -3.09
N GLU A 47 2.00 -14.12 -3.30
CA GLU A 47 0.70 -14.48 -3.88
C GLU A 47 -0.11 -15.52 -3.08
N SER A 48 0.39 -15.99 -1.94
CA SER A 48 -0.27 -16.97 -1.08
C SER A 48 -1.33 -16.31 -0.19
N GLU A 49 -2.44 -17.02 0.02
CA GLU A 49 -3.52 -16.61 0.93
C GLU A 49 -3.32 -17.18 2.35
N GLU A 50 -2.30 -18.02 2.52
CA GLU A 50 -1.99 -18.69 3.80
C GLU A 50 -0.89 -17.99 4.59
N THR A 51 -0.18 -17.06 3.94
CA THR A 51 0.96 -16.33 4.49
C THR A 51 0.65 -14.84 4.51
N CYS A 52 1.07 -14.15 5.56
CA CYS A 52 0.81 -12.72 5.72
C CYS A 52 1.97 -11.99 6.38
N TRP A 53 2.01 -10.68 6.19
CA TRP A 53 2.72 -9.80 7.10
C TRP A 53 1.83 -9.46 8.30
N TYR A 54 2.39 -9.58 9.50
CA TYR A 54 1.72 -9.21 10.75
C TYR A 54 2.63 -8.24 11.52
N SER A 55 2.15 -7.01 11.71
CA SER A 55 2.85 -6.01 12.54
C SER A 55 2.84 -6.37 14.03
N LYS A 56 3.71 -5.73 14.81
CA LYS A 56 3.54 -5.64 16.26
C LYS A 56 2.45 -4.62 16.59
N GLU A 57 2.07 -4.55 17.86
CA GLU A 57 1.19 -3.49 18.38
C GLU A 57 1.79 -2.09 18.19
N GLY A 58 0.90 -1.10 18.08
CA GLY A 58 1.23 0.33 17.99
C GLY A 58 0.68 1.01 16.75
N THR A 59 0.63 2.34 16.80
CA THR A 59 0.33 3.21 15.67
C THR A 59 1.32 4.39 15.65
N PRO A 60 1.64 4.97 14.48
CA PRO A 60 1.25 4.52 13.14
C PRO A 60 2.02 3.27 12.70
N GLN A 61 1.46 2.53 11.75
CA GLN A 61 2.17 1.48 11.02
C GLN A 61 2.46 1.96 9.59
N PHE A 62 3.42 1.33 8.89
CA PHE A 62 3.69 1.68 7.50
C PHE A 62 4.26 0.52 6.69
N ILE A 63 4.06 0.59 5.38
CA ILE A 63 4.80 -0.17 4.37
C ILE A 63 5.46 0.84 3.44
N ILE A 64 6.79 0.80 3.33
CA ILE A 64 7.59 1.58 2.40
C ILE A 64 8.07 0.66 1.30
N VAL A 65 7.90 1.10 0.06
CA VAL A 65 8.30 0.44 -1.16
C VAL A 65 9.27 1.34 -1.90
N ASP A 66 10.52 0.92 -2.03
CA ASP A 66 11.55 1.60 -2.81
C ASP A 66 11.79 0.79 -4.10
N PHE A 67 11.28 1.32 -5.21
CA PHE A 67 11.34 0.70 -6.52
C PHE A 67 12.75 0.72 -7.14
N LYS A 68 13.74 1.39 -6.51
CA LYS A 68 15.13 1.57 -7.01
C LYS A 68 15.26 2.33 -8.33
N GLN A 69 14.15 2.72 -8.92
CA GLN A 69 14.04 3.56 -10.11
C GLN A 69 12.73 4.33 -10.06
N ARG A 70 12.58 5.36 -10.91
CA ARG A 70 11.32 6.09 -11.01
C ARG A 70 10.25 5.22 -11.67
N VAL A 71 9.04 5.30 -11.13
CA VAL A 71 7.84 4.66 -11.66
C VAL A 71 6.70 5.67 -11.71
N ALA A 72 5.77 5.46 -12.63
CA ALA A 72 4.46 6.09 -12.64
C ALA A 72 3.46 5.08 -12.06
N LEU A 73 3.09 5.29 -10.79
CA LEU A 73 2.20 4.41 -10.04
C LEU A 73 0.74 4.77 -10.34
N ALA A 74 -0.07 3.78 -10.68
CA ALA A 74 -1.48 3.99 -11.05
C ALA A 74 -2.45 3.41 -10.02
N GLU A 75 -2.05 2.37 -9.32
CA GLU A 75 -2.98 1.55 -8.54
C GLU A 75 -2.27 0.80 -7.42
N VAL A 76 -2.98 0.63 -6.30
CA VAL A 76 -2.56 -0.18 -5.16
C VAL A 76 -3.66 -1.20 -4.87
N ASP A 77 -3.27 -2.47 -4.80
CA ASP A 77 -4.15 -3.54 -4.36
C ASP A 77 -3.67 -4.03 -3.00
N ILE A 78 -4.57 -4.15 -2.04
CA ILE A 78 -4.23 -4.61 -0.70
C ILE A 78 -5.33 -5.50 -0.15
N MET A 79 -4.94 -6.60 0.50
CA MET A 79 -5.83 -7.54 1.15
C MET A 79 -5.45 -7.63 2.63
N PHE A 80 -6.37 -7.20 3.48
CA PHE A 80 -6.20 -7.27 4.94
C PHE A 80 -6.82 -8.55 5.50
N GLN A 81 -6.48 -8.87 6.75
CA GLN A 81 -7.36 -9.68 7.58
C GLN A 81 -8.43 -8.80 8.21
N GLY A 82 -9.69 -9.23 8.20
CA GLY A 82 -10.79 -8.60 8.92
C GLY A 82 -10.48 -8.49 10.41
N GLY A 83 -10.75 -7.32 10.97
CA GLY A 83 -10.39 -6.89 12.32
C GLY A 83 -8.96 -6.35 12.45
N PHE A 84 -8.18 -6.28 11.36
CA PHE A 84 -6.78 -5.81 11.35
C PHE A 84 -6.47 -4.90 10.13
N ALA A 85 -7.48 -4.20 9.61
CA ALA A 85 -7.36 -3.33 8.46
C ALA A 85 -6.89 -1.92 8.84
N GLY A 86 -6.17 -1.26 7.93
CA GLY A 86 -5.77 0.14 8.10
C GLY A 86 -6.96 1.09 7.91
N LYS A 87 -7.45 1.68 8.99
CA LYS A 87 -8.67 2.52 8.99
C LYS A 87 -8.43 3.90 8.40
N THR A 88 -7.37 4.57 8.85
CA THR A 88 -6.94 5.86 8.32
C THR A 88 -5.65 5.64 7.55
N THR A 89 -5.77 5.49 6.24
CA THR A 89 -4.65 5.12 5.37
C THR A 89 -4.38 6.22 4.36
N SER A 90 -3.11 6.54 4.11
CA SER A 90 -2.72 7.40 2.99
C SER A 90 -1.57 6.81 2.19
N LEU A 91 -1.63 7.04 0.88
CA LEU A 91 -0.50 6.80 -0.01
C LEU A 91 0.33 8.08 -0.06
N GLN A 92 1.63 7.92 0.12
CA GLN A 92 2.59 9.01 0.11
C GLN A 92 3.77 8.67 -0.79
N VAL A 93 4.41 9.69 -1.33
CA VAL A 93 5.62 9.59 -2.14
C VAL A 93 6.72 10.41 -1.49
N LEU A 94 7.95 9.90 -1.53
CA LEU A 94 9.12 10.63 -1.05
C LEU A 94 9.59 11.62 -2.13
N ASP A 95 9.50 12.91 -1.83
CA ASP A 95 9.85 14.01 -2.73
C ASP A 95 10.82 14.96 -2.01
N SER A 96 12.01 15.16 -2.57
CA SER A 96 13.06 16.00 -1.96
C SER A 96 13.35 15.72 -0.46
N ASN A 97 13.31 14.45 -0.05
CA ASN A 97 13.46 13.96 1.34
C ASN A 97 12.29 14.24 2.29
N GLU A 98 11.16 14.71 1.77
CA GLU A 98 9.93 14.91 2.52
C GLU A 98 8.82 13.99 2.00
N TRP A 99 7.97 13.50 2.91
CA TRP A 99 6.82 12.70 2.51
C TRP A 99 5.69 13.61 2.08
N ARG A 100 5.31 13.51 0.80
CA ARG A 100 4.14 14.20 0.25
C ARG A 100 2.99 13.21 0.13
N GLU A 101 1.83 13.60 0.63
CA GLU A 101 0.62 12.82 0.43
C GLU A 101 0.15 12.87 -1.02
N VAL A 102 -0.18 11.70 -1.57
CA VAL A 102 -0.70 11.49 -2.92
C VAL A 102 -2.22 11.48 -2.87
N CYS A 103 -2.78 10.55 -2.09
CA CYS A 103 -4.22 10.43 -1.85
C CYS A 103 -4.49 9.66 -0.54
N PRO A 104 -5.65 9.89 0.09
CA PRO A 104 -6.16 8.99 1.12
C PRO A 104 -6.66 7.69 0.48
N LEU A 105 -6.49 6.58 1.21
CA LEU A 105 -7.08 5.28 0.91
C LEU A 105 -8.08 4.95 2.02
N HIS A 106 -9.23 4.39 1.66
CA HIS A 106 -10.26 3.98 2.61
C HIS A 106 -10.53 2.48 2.51
N PRO A 107 -9.64 1.62 3.05
CA PRO A 107 -9.90 0.20 3.12
C PRO A 107 -11.08 -0.14 4.03
N ASP A 108 -11.96 -0.99 3.54
CA ASP A 108 -12.99 -1.65 4.34
C ASP A 108 -12.35 -2.76 5.19
N ASP A 109 -12.97 -3.03 6.35
CA ASP A 109 -12.52 -4.08 7.27
C ASP A 109 -12.99 -5.48 6.82
N VAL A 110 -12.47 -5.92 5.69
CA VAL A 110 -12.86 -7.17 5.02
C VAL A 110 -11.62 -7.98 4.59
N ASN A 111 -11.83 -9.28 4.36
CA ASN A 111 -10.80 -10.19 3.88
C ASN A 111 -10.62 -10.17 2.35
N ASP A 112 -11.34 -9.31 1.62
CA ASP A 112 -11.28 -9.28 0.17
C ASP A 112 -10.10 -8.43 -0.33
N LEU A 113 -9.60 -8.75 -1.53
CA LEU A 113 -8.63 -7.90 -2.21
C LEU A 113 -9.31 -6.58 -2.63
N GLN A 114 -8.82 -5.47 -2.10
CA GLN A 114 -9.33 -4.14 -2.37
C GLN A 114 -8.39 -3.40 -3.32
N VAL A 115 -8.96 -2.71 -4.30
CA VAL A 115 -8.23 -2.07 -5.40
C VAL A 115 -8.47 -0.56 -5.36
N PHE A 116 -7.39 0.20 -5.21
CA PHE A 116 -7.40 1.65 -5.18
C PHE A 116 -6.71 2.20 -6.42
N ALA A 117 -7.49 2.73 -7.35
CA ALA A 117 -6.93 3.42 -8.52
C ALA A 117 -6.78 4.91 -8.23
N MET A 118 -5.67 5.47 -8.72
CA MET A 118 -5.37 6.89 -8.63
C MET A 118 -6.08 7.64 -9.75
N GLU A 119 -6.57 8.84 -9.47
CA GLU A 119 -7.15 9.72 -10.51
C GLU A 119 -6.10 10.12 -11.56
N LYS A 120 -4.83 10.21 -11.13
CA LYS A 120 -3.67 10.49 -11.96
C LYS A 120 -2.52 9.59 -11.52
N GLU A 121 -1.74 9.08 -12.48
CA GLU A 121 -0.51 8.35 -12.17
C GLU A 121 0.44 9.27 -11.37
N GLU A 122 0.96 8.76 -10.26
CA GLU A 122 1.92 9.48 -9.41
C GLU A 122 3.34 9.01 -9.71
N GLU A 123 4.23 9.95 -10.01
CA GLU A 123 5.62 9.63 -10.28
C GLU A 123 6.46 9.65 -9.00
N GLY A 124 7.28 8.61 -8.81
CA GLY A 124 8.17 8.55 -7.66
C GLY A 124 9.07 7.32 -7.69
N GLN A 125 10.06 7.30 -6.81
CA GLN A 125 10.89 6.11 -6.59
C GLN A 125 10.50 5.38 -5.31
N VAL A 126 10.20 6.13 -4.24
CA VAL A 126 9.90 5.57 -2.93
C VAL A 126 8.49 6.00 -2.53
N PHE A 127 7.64 5.01 -2.29
CA PHE A 127 6.27 5.20 -1.85
C PHE A 127 6.07 4.63 -0.45
N ARG A 128 5.09 5.19 0.27
CA ARG A 128 4.70 4.75 1.60
C ARG A 128 3.19 4.63 1.69
N LEU A 129 2.71 3.46 2.09
CA LEU A 129 1.40 3.31 2.70
C LEU A 129 1.55 3.62 4.19
N LEU A 130 0.96 4.72 4.63
CA LEU A 130 0.92 5.12 6.04
C LEU A 130 -0.44 4.74 6.60
N PHE A 131 -0.43 4.00 7.71
CA PHE A 131 -1.62 3.60 8.44
C PHE A 131 -1.61 4.31 9.79
N GLU A 132 -2.36 5.42 9.89
CA GLU A 132 -2.41 6.22 11.11
C GLU A 132 -3.20 5.52 12.22
N ASP A 133 -4.20 4.72 11.83
CA ASP A 133 -5.04 3.94 12.74
C ASP A 133 -5.42 2.58 12.14
N SER A 134 -5.82 1.63 12.99
CA SER A 134 -6.24 0.27 12.61
C SER A 134 -7.65 -0.04 13.13
N THR A 135 -8.33 -1.00 12.52
CA THR A 135 -9.56 -1.57 13.07
C THR A 135 -9.29 -2.47 14.29
N ASP A 136 -8.04 -2.94 14.44
CA ASP A 136 -7.57 -3.62 15.64
C ASP A 136 -7.31 -2.61 16.78
N PHE A 137 -7.81 -2.90 17.98
CA PHE A 137 -7.66 -2.03 19.16
C PHE A 137 -6.19 -1.78 19.56
N PHE A 138 -5.27 -2.67 19.23
CA PHE A 138 -3.85 -2.52 19.56
C PHE A 138 -3.04 -1.91 18.40
N GLY A 139 -3.69 -1.41 17.34
CA GLY A 139 -3.01 -0.79 16.20
C GLY A 139 -2.32 -1.79 15.26
N ARG A 140 -2.62 -3.09 15.39
CA ARG A 140 -1.96 -4.12 14.58
C ARG A 140 -2.53 -4.16 13.18
N LEU A 141 -1.71 -4.56 12.22
CA LEU A 141 -2.12 -4.84 10.84
C LEU A 141 -1.75 -6.25 10.46
N VAL A 142 -2.62 -6.87 9.67
CA VAL A 142 -2.36 -8.15 9.00
C VAL A 142 -2.68 -7.98 7.52
N VAL A 143 -1.67 -8.18 6.68
CA VAL A 143 -1.78 -7.99 5.22
C VAL A 143 -1.35 -9.28 4.53
N TYR A 144 -2.24 -9.84 3.73
CA TYR A 144 -2.00 -11.04 2.94
C TYR A 144 -1.39 -10.71 1.58
N LYS A 145 -1.91 -9.69 0.90
CA LYS A 145 -1.47 -9.33 -0.45
C LYS A 145 -1.25 -7.83 -0.56
N LEU A 146 -0.15 -7.46 -1.22
CA LEU A 146 0.12 -6.10 -1.66
C LEU A 146 0.55 -6.16 -3.13
N LYS A 147 -0.13 -5.41 -3.99
CA LYS A 147 0.27 -5.18 -5.37
C LYS A 147 0.31 -3.69 -5.64
N MET A 148 1.26 -3.28 -6.47
CA MET A 148 1.36 -1.91 -6.96
C MET A 148 1.51 -2.00 -8.47
N ARG A 149 0.59 -1.37 -9.21
CA ARG A 149 0.52 -1.47 -10.67
C ARG A 149 0.76 -0.10 -11.31
N GLY A 150 1.47 -0.09 -12.43
CA GLY A 150 1.84 1.14 -13.11
C GLY A 150 2.83 0.91 -14.24
N LYS A 151 3.79 1.83 -14.40
CA LYS A 151 4.84 1.75 -15.43
C LYS A 151 6.19 2.14 -14.85
N LYS A 152 7.24 1.43 -15.23
CA LYS A 152 8.63 1.85 -15.01
C LYS A 152 8.96 3.03 -15.94
N LEU A 153 9.60 4.07 -15.42
CA LEU A 153 10.04 5.23 -16.20
C LEU A 153 11.50 5.04 -16.62
N GLU A 154 11.80 5.39 -17.87
CA GLU A 154 13.16 5.36 -18.44
C GLU A 154 14.06 6.48 -17.90
#